data_AF-A0A2L0CWX5-F1
#
_entry.id   AF-A0A2L0CWX5-F1
#
_cell.length_a   1.000
_cell.length_b   1.000
_cell.length_c   1.000
_cell.angle_alpha   90.00
_cell.angle_beta   90.00
_cell.angle_gamma   90.00
#
_symmetry.space_group_name_H-M   'P 1'
#
loop_
_entity.id
_entity.type
_entity.pdbx_description
1 polymer ?
#
loop_
_entity_poly.entity_id
_entity_poly.type
_entity_poly.pdbx_seq_one_letter_code
_entity_poly.pdbx_strand_id
1 'polypeptide(L)'
;SVWWVILSFTWFLAAGLKWSNEAIANYAQYFHLAAWLIPTFQTVAVLLSGAVDGDPVSGICYVGNMNMENLRTFVLAPLVIYLVLGTVFLITGFISLFRIRNAIKKQHAGCKTDKLEKLMIRIGIFSVLYTIPAVIVIGCHLYENSNHDEWLRGLTCSCPT
;
A
#
# COMPACT_ATOMS: atom_id res chain seq x y z
N SER A 1 -1.56 1.43 -2.00
CA SER A 1 -1.67 2.84 -2.42
C SER A 1 -0.34 3.55 -2.20
N VAL A 2 0.10 4.38 -3.15
CA VAL A 2 1.36 5.16 -3.04
C VAL A 2 1.30 6.16 -1.88
N TRP A 3 0.15 6.79 -1.66
CA TRP A 3 -0.07 7.68 -0.52
C TRP A 3 0.14 7.02 0.83
N TRP A 4 -0.30 5.77 0.98
CA TRP A 4 -0.09 5.01 2.21
C TRP A 4 1.39 4.67 2.43
N VAL A 5 2.15 4.38 1.36
CA VAL A 5 3.60 4.17 1.46
C VAL A 5 4.30 5.45 1.91
N ILE A 6 3.93 6.59 1.34
CA ILE A 6 4.47 7.90 1.73
C ILE A 6 4.10 8.24 3.18
N LEU A 7 2.88 7.96 3.60
CA LEU A 7 2.46 8.12 5.00
C LEU A 7 3.32 7.26 5.95
N SER A 8 3.54 5.99 5.60
CA SER A 8 4.37 5.08 6.38
C SER A 8 5.83 5.53 6.41
N PHE A 9 6.36 6.04 5.29
CA PHE A 9 7.70 6.56 5.18
C PHE A 9 7.89 7.84 6.02
N THR A 10 7.02 8.83 5.87
CA THR A 10 7.06 10.07 6.66
C THR A 10 6.89 9.80 8.15
N TRP A 11 6.04 8.83 8.52
CA TRP A 11 5.94 8.35 9.89
C TRP A 11 7.26 7.75 10.38
N PHE A 12 7.92 6.91 9.58
CA PHE A 12 9.26 6.40 9.89
C PHE A 12 10.30 7.52 10.04
N LEU A 13 10.31 8.54 9.19
CA LEU A 13 11.22 9.68 9.32
C LEU A 13 11.00 10.42 10.64
N ALA A 14 9.74 10.66 11.03
CA ALA A 14 9.41 11.29 12.29
C ALA A 14 9.77 10.41 13.49
N ALA A 15 9.46 9.11 13.43
CA ALA A 15 9.57 8.15 14.53
C ALA A 15 10.99 7.61 14.74
N GLY A 16 11.66 7.21 13.66
CA GLY A 16 12.98 6.61 13.68
C GLY A 16 14.11 7.61 13.55
N LEU A 17 13.98 8.57 12.63
CA LEU A 17 15.02 9.57 12.36
C LEU A 17 14.80 10.90 13.10
N LYS A 18 13.70 11.01 13.87
CA LYS A 18 13.35 12.19 14.67
C LYS A 18 13.30 13.50 13.86
N TRP A 19 12.90 13.42 12.59
CA TRP A 19 12.72 14.61 11.76
C TRP A 19 11.66 15.55 12.34
N SER A 20 11.92 16.86 12.28
CA SER A 20 10.93 17.87 12.65
C SER A 20 9.87 18.02 11.56
N ASN A 21 8.70 18.55 11.92
CA ASN A 21 7.63 18.83 10.94
C ASN A 21 8.09 19.81 9.85
N GLU A 22 8.97 20.75 10.18
CA GLU A 22 9.54 21.71 9.23
C GLU A 22 10.45 21.02 8.21
N ALA A 23 11.29 20.07 8.67
CA ALA A 23 12.10 19.26 7.77
C ALA A 23 11.22 18.46 6.81
N ILE A 24 10.16 17.80 7.30
CA ILE A 24 9.23 17.03 6.44
C ILE A 24 8.50 17.96 5.45
N ALA A 25 8.05 19.14 5.91
CA ALA A 25 7.36 20.11 5.06
C ALA A 25 8.23 20.60 3.90
N ASN A 26 9.53 20.81 4.12
CA ASN A 26 10.47 21.21 3.07
C ASN A 26 10.63 20.16 1.96
N TYR A 27 10.38 18.88 2.24
CA TYR A 27 10.41 17.79 1.24
C TYR A 27 9.02 17.40 0.72
N ALA A 28 7.94 18.01 1.23
CA ALA A 28 6.58 17.60 0.90
C ALA A 28 6.31 17.64 -0.61
N GLN A 29 6.80 18.66 -1.32
CA GLN A 29 6.61 18.78 -2.78
C GLN A 29 7.10 17.53 -3.53
N TYR A 30 8.24 16.94 -3.15
CA TYR A 30 8.76 15.72 -3.76
C TYR A 30 7.88 14.50 -3.44
N PHE A 31 7.38 14.39 -2.21
CA PHE A 31 6.47 13.32 -1.83
C PHE A 31 5.15 13.40 -2.60
N HIS A 32 4.56 14.59 -2.67
CA HIS A 32 3.33 14.83 -3.43
C HIS A 32 3.54 14.52 -4.92
N LEU A 33 4.65 14.97 -5.52
CA LEU A 33 4.97 14.68 -6.92
C LEU A 33 5.04 13.16 -7.16
N ALA A 34 5.76 12.41 -6.33
CA ALA A 34 5.84 10.95 -6.44
C ALA A 34 4.47 10.28 -6.26
N ALA A 35 3.65 10.76 -5.31
CA ALA A 35 2.31 10.24 -5.05
C ALA A 35 1.37 10.35 -6.26
N TRP A 36 1.56 11.39 -7.09
CA TRP A 36 0.76 11.61 -8.28
C TRP A 36 1.34 10.94 -9.52
N LEU A 37 2.64 11.11 -9.77
CA LEU A 37 3.26 10.64 -11.01
C LEU A 37 3.32 9.13 -11.11
N ILE A 38 3.59 8.42 -10.01
CA ILE A 38 3.70 6.96 -10.03
C ILE A 38 2.35 6.33 -10.46
N PRO A 39 1.20 6.62 -9.84
CA PRO A 39 -0.09 6.13 -10.32
C PRO A 39 -0.42 6.59 -11.74
N THR A 40 -0.12 7.84 -12.11
CA THR A 40 -0.34 8.31 -13.48
C THR A 40 0.40 7.46 -14.50
N PHE A 41 1.68 7.15 -14.25
CA PHE A 41 2.46 6.29 -15.13
C PHE A 41 1.89 4.87 -15.21
N GLN A 42 1.45 4.31 -14.08
CA GLN A 42 0.80 2.99 -14.07
C GLN A 42 -0.48 2.98 -14.91
N THR A 43 -1.33 4.00 -14.78
CA THR A 43 -2.54 4.12 -15.59
C THR A 43 -2.23 4.29 -17.07
N VAL A 44 -1.26 5.14 -17.43
CA VAL A 44 -0.84 5.30 -18.83
C VAL A 44 -0.31 3.98 -19.40
N ALA A 45 0.51 3.24 -18.65
CA ALA A 45 1.02 1.94 -19.08
C ALA A 45 -0.10 0.94 -19.37
N VAL A 46 -1.11 0.85 -18.50
CA VAL A 46 -2.30 0.01 -18.68
C VAL A 46 -3.10 0.40 -19.92
N LEU A 47 -3.27 1.71 -20.17
CA LEU A 47 -4.01 2.20 -21.33
C LEU A 47 -3.26 1.89 -22.63
N LEU A 48 -1.95 2.07 -22.65
CA LEU A 48 -1.11 1.75 -23.82
C LEU A 48 -1.07 0.25 -24.11
N SER A 49 -1.17 -0.60 -23.09
CA SER A 49 -1.23 -2.05 -23.27
C SER A 49 -2.62 -2.58 -23.62
N GLY A 50 -3.65 -1.72 -23.66
CA GLY A 50 -5.03 -2.15 -23.94
C GLY A 50 -5.56 -3.16 -22.93
N ALA A 51 -5.08 -3.13 -21.67
CA ALA A 51 -5.35 -4.16 -20.66
C ALA A 51 -6.63 -3.94 -19.84
N VAL A 52 -7.53 -3.06 -20.31
CA VAL A 52 -8.76 -2.69 -19.62
C VAL A 52 -9.92 -3.51 -20.18
N ASP A 53 -10.56 -4.28 -19.31
CA ASP A 53 -11.66 -5.18 -19.66
C ASP A 53 -12.91 -4.90 -18.80
N GLY A 54 -14.09 -5.23 -19.31
CA GLY A 54 -15.35 -5.11 -18.56
C GLY A 54 -15.57 -6.30 -17.62
N ASP A 55 -16.02 -6.04 -16.40
CA ASP A 55 -16.55 -7.07 -15.50
C ASP A 55 -18.09 -7.14 -15.64
N PRO A 56 -18.64 -8.25 -16.14
CA PRO A 56 -20.08 -8.41 -16.33
C PRO A 56 -20.87 -8.47 -15.01
N VAL A 57 -20.24 -8.79 -13.88
CA VAL A 57 -20.91 -8.94 -12.58
C VAL A 57 -21.02 -7.59 -11.86
N SER A 58 -19.90 -6.87 -11.75
CA SER A 58 -19.88 -5.56 -11.07
C SER A 58 -20.27 -4.39 -11.97
N GLY A 59 -20.26 -4.57 -13.30
CA GLY A 59 -20.62 -3.54 -14.27
C GLY A 59 -19.59 -2.41 -14.40
N ILE A 60 -18.33 -2.64 -13.97
CA ILE A 60 -17.23 -1.67 -14.09
C ILE A 60 -16.18 -2.13 -15.10
N CYS A 61 -15.40 -1.18 -15.60
CA CYS A 61 -14.18 -1.46 -16.38
C CYS A 61 -12.99 -1.51 -15.43
N TYR A 62 -12.24 -2.61 -15.46
CA TYR A 62 -11.07 -2.82 -14.60
C TYR A 62 -9.98 -3.60 -15.34
N VAL A 63 -8.78 -3.63 -14.76
CA VAL A 63 -7.61 -4.24 -15.41
C VAL A 63 -7.54 -5.72 -15.07
N GLY A 64 -7.43 -6.56 -16.09
CA GLY A 64 -7.18 -7.99 -15.90
C GLY A 64 -8.39 -8.78 -15.39
N ASN A 65 -9.61 -8.36 -15.72
CA ASN A 65 -10.82 -9.13 -15.37
C ASN A 65 -10.90 -10.45 -16.17
N MET A 66 -10.54 -10.42 -17.45
CA MET A 66 -10.57 -11.62 -18.33
C MET A 66 -9.17 -12.17 -18.62
N ASN A 67 -8.13 -11.40 -18.30
CA ASN A 67 -6.73 -11.76 -18.56
C ASN A 67 -5.92 -11.71 -17.26
N MET A 68 -5.62 -12.88 -16.71
CA MET A 68 -4.89 -13.04 -15.45
C MET A 68 -3.43 -12.56 -15.53
N GLU A 69 -2.81 -12.55 -16.72
CA GLU A 69 -1.47 -11.99 -16.91
C GLU A 69 -1.48 -10.47 -16.67
N ASN A 70 -2.50 -9.79 -17.18
CA ASN A 70 -2.71 -8.35 -16.97
C ASN A 70 -3.00 -8.06 -15.48
N LEU A 71 -3.84 -8.88 -14.83
CA LEU A 71 -4.12 -8.76 -13.40
C LEU A 71 -2.84 -8.86 -12.57
N ARG A 72 -2.02 -9.89 -12.84
CA ARG A 72 -0.77 -10.13 -12.11
C ARG A 72 0.23 -8.99 -12.30
N THR A 73 0.37 -8.50 -13.53
CA THR A 73 1.41 -7.52 -13.90
C THR A 73 1.04 -6.11 -13.46
N PHE A 74 -0.19 -5.66 -13.72
CA PHE A 74 -0.59 -4.27 -13.52
C PHE A 74 -1.26 -4.01 -12.17
N VAL A 75 -1.84 -5.02 -11.52
CA VAL A 75 -2.56 -4.86 -10.26
C VAL A 75 -1.79 -5.52 -9.11
N LEU A 76 -1.58 -6.84 -9.19
CA LEU A 76 -1.04 -7.61 -8.08
C LEU A 76 0.41 -7.25 -7.76
N ALA A 77 1.29 -7.19 -8.76
CA ALA A 77 2.70 -6.87 -8.56
C ALA A 77 2.90 -5.49 -7.92
N PRO A 78 2.29 -4.40 -8.41
CA PRO A 78 2.34 -3.11 -7.72
C PRO A 78 1.77 -3.11 -6.31
N LEU A 79 0.63 -3.77 -6.08
CA LEU A 79 0.02 -3.86 -4.76
C LEU A 79 0.96 -4.52 -3.75
N VAL A 80 1.59 -5.64 -4.13
CA VAL A 80 2.55 -6.35 -3.28
C VAL A 80 3.79 -5.49 -3.03
N ILE A 81 4.35 -4.84 -4.06
CA ILE A 81 5.51 -3.96 -3.91
C ILE A 81 5.20 -2.83 -2.91
N TYR A 82 4.06 -2.16 -3.07
CA TYR A 82 3.66 -1.09 -2.16
C TYR A 82 3.46 -1.61 -0.74
N LEU A 83 2.78 -2.75 -0.57
CA LEU A 83 2.56 -3.35 0.74
C LEU A 83 3.88 -3.70 1.44
N VAL A 84 4.82 -4.33 0.73
CA VAL A 84 6.13 -4.69 1.28
C VAL A 84 6.90 -3.42 1.68
N LEU A 85 6.98 -2.42 0.80
CA LEU A 85 7.69 -1.18 1.11
C LEU A 85 7.09 -0.46 2.34
N GLY A 86 5.76 -0.32 2.39
CA GLY A 86 5.11 0.34 3.53
C GLY A 86 5.25 -0.46 4.83
N THR A 87 5.12 -1.78 4.80
CA THR A 87 5.29 -2.63 6.00
C THR A 87 6.72 -2.60 6.53
N VAL A 88 7.74 -2.56 5.66
CA VAL A 88 9.15 -2.38 6.05
C VAL A 88 9.34 -1.05 6.80
N PHE A 89 8.78 0.06 6.29
CA PHE A 89 8.85 1.35 6.99
C PHE A 89 8.12 1.32 8.33
N LEU A 90 6.93 0.71 8.40
CA LEU A 90 6.17 0.57 9.64
C LEU A 90 6.90 -0.26 10.68
N ILE A 91 7.47 -1.40 10.31
CA ILE A 91 8.24 -2.26 11.24
C ILE A 91 9.46 -1.50 11.77
N THR A 92 10.22 -0.86 10.87
CA THR A 92 11.43 -0.11 11.26
C THR A 92 11.10 1.08 12.17
N GLY A 93 10.02 1.81 11.86
CA GLY A 93 9.56 2.93 12.71
C GLY A 93 9.04 2.45 14.07
N PHE A 94 8.36 1.30 14.12
CA PHE A 94 7.90 0.71 15.37
C PHE A 94 9.08 0.30 16.25
N ILE A 95 10.04 -0.46 15.72
CA ILE A 95 11.28 -0.85 16.44
C ILE A 95 11.99 0.39 17.02
N SER A 96 12.10 1.45 16.23
CA SER A 96 12.73 2.70 16.67
C SER A 96 11.98 3.38 17.81
N LEU A 97 10.64 3.42 17.75
CA LEU A 97 9.81 3.96 18.84
C LEU A 97 9.95 3.14 20.12
N PHE A 98 9.92 1.80 20.06
CA PHE A 98 10.09 0.96 21.25
C PHE A 98 11.46 1.18 21.89
N ARG A 99 12.51 1.29 21.07
CA ARG A 99 13.87 1.55 21.55
C ARG A 99 13.96 2.89 22.29
N ILE A 100 13.36 3.94 21.72
CA ILE A 100 13.32 5.28 22.32
C ILE A 100 12.49 5.27 23.62
N ARG A 101 11.30 4.68 23.61
CA ARG A 101 10.43 4.62 24.80
C ARG A 101 11.08 3.83 25.94
N ASN A 102 11.73 2.71 25.64
CA ASN A 102 12.48 1.94 26.65
C ASN A 102 13.67 2.71 27.23
N ALA A 103 14.36 3.53 26.43
CA ALA A 103 15.45 4.37 26.91
C ALA A 103 14.95 5.53 27.78
N ILE A 104 13.88 6.22 27.38
CA ILE A 104 13.30 7.35 28.13
C ILE A 104 12.67 6.89 29.45
N LYS A 105 11.98 5.74 29.45
CA LYS A 105 11.37 5.17 30.68
C LYS A 105 12.41 4.84 31.75
N LYS A 106 13.69 4.63 31.36
CA LYS A 106 14.81 4.41 32.27
C LYS A 106 15.42 5.71 32.85
N GLN A 107 15.15 6.90 32.27
CA GLN A 107 15.78 8.16 32.70
C GLN A 107 14.84 9.17 33.41
N HIS A 108 13.56 8.83 33.60
CA HIS A 108 12.52 9.65 34.24
C HIS A 108 12.12 10.94 33.48
N ALA A 109 10.87 11.33 33.73
CA ALA A 109 9.98 12.08 32.85
C ALA A 109 10.24 13.59 32.79
N GLY A 110 10.13 14.18 31.59
CA GLY A 110 10.11 15.64 31.46
C GLY A 110 10.42 16.17 30.08
N CYS A 111 9.63 15.84 29.05
CA CYS A 111 9.68 16.60 27.81
C CYS A 111 8.28 16.93 27.30
N LYS A 112 8.07 18.18 26.89
CA LYS A 112 6.85 18.77 26.31
C LYS A 112 6.44 18.16 24.94
N THR A 113 6.82 16.92 24.64
CA THR A 113 6.59 16.23 23.37
C THR A 113 5.33 15.36 23.34
N ASP A 114 4.57 15.31 24.44
CA ASP A 114 3.43 14.40 24.62
C ASP A 114 2.34 14.54 23.53
N LYS A 115 2.13 15.76 22.99
CA LYS A 115 1.21 15.98 21.85
C LYS A 115 1.70 15.37 20.55
N LEU A 116 3.00 15.52 20.24
CA LEU A 116 3.61 14.97 19.03
C LEU A 116 3.68 13.44 19.11
N GLU A 117 4.01 12.89 20.29
CA GLU A 117 4.02 11.44 20.52
C GLU A 117 2.61 10.83 20.34
N LYS A 118 1.57 11.47 20.88
CA LYS A 118 0.17 11.05 20.67
C LYS A 118 -0.24 11.09 19.20
N LEU A 119 0.14 12.14 18.47
CA LEU A 119 -0.14 12.26 17.04
C LEU A 119 0.56 11.14 16.25
N MET A 120 1.83 10.89 16.54
CA MET A 120 2.61 9.84 15.88
C MET A 120 2.07 8.44 16.16
N ILE A 121 1.65 8.15 17.39
CA ILE A 121 1.01 6.86 17.72
C ILE A 121 -0.29 6.69 16.94
N ARG A 122 -1.12 7.74 16.85
CA ARG A 122 -2.39 7.69 16.10
C ARG A 122 -2.17 7.42 14.61
N ILE A 123 -1.20 8.10 13.99
CA ILE A 123 -0.83 7.88 12.58
C ILE A 123 -0.30 6.45 12.38
N GLY A 124 0.50 5.94 13.32
CA GLY A 124 0.99 4.56 13.29
C GLY A 124 -0.14 3.53 13.33
N ILE A 125 -1.09 3.68 14.26
CA ILE A 125 -2.26 2.78 14.37
C ILE A 125 -3.08 2.81 13.07
N PHE A 126 -3.38 3.99 12.54
CA PHE A 126 -4.11 4.11 11.28
C PHE A 126 -3.39 3.41 10.12
N SER A 127 -2.06 3.54 10.06
CA SER A 127 -1.25 2.94 9.01
C SER A 127 -1.22 1.41 9.10
N VAL A 128 -1.19 0.84 10.31
CA VAL A 128 -1.31 -0.61 10.56
C VAL A 128 -2.72 -1.11 10.25
N LEU A 129 -3.77 -0.36 10.62
CA LEU A 129 -5.14 -0.77 10.28
C LEU A 129 -5.37 -0.82 8.78
N TYR A 130 -4.71 0.04 8.00
CA TYR A 130 -4.78 0.00 6.53
C TYR A 130 -4.13 -1.24 5.91
N THR A 131 -3.16 -1.89 6.57
CA THR A 131 -2.55 -3.12 6.01
C THR A 131 -3.53 -4.27 5.92
N ILE A 132 -4.50 -4.34 6.84
CA ILE A 132 -5.49 -5.43 6.91
C ILE A 132 -6.33 -5.50 5.62
N PRO A 133 -7.09 -4.46 5.22
CA PRO A 133 -7.85 -4.49 3.98
C PRO A 133 -6.96 -4.64 2.75
N ALA A 134 -5.76 -4.07 2.75
CA ALA A 134 -4.82 -4.23 1.63
C ALA A 134 -4.39 -5.69 1.43
N VAL A 135 -4.08 -6.41 2.51
CA VAL A 135 -3.76 -7.84 2.47
C VAL A 135 -4.96 -8.66 2.03
N ILE A 136 -6.17 -8.34 2.52
CA ILE A 136 -7.40 -9.02 2.11
C ILE A 136 -7.63 -8.87 0.60
N VAL A 137 -7.49 -7.65 0.05
CA VAL A 137 -7.64 -7.39 -1.39
C VAL A 137 -6.63 -8.19 -2.22
N ILE A 138 -5.36 -8.23 -1.78
CA ILE A 138 -4.33 -9.06 -2.44
C ILE A 138 -4.71 -10.54 -2.37
N GLY A 139 -5.22 -11.01 -1.24
CA GLY A 139 -5.72 -12.38 -1.07
C GLY A 139 -6.87 -12.70 -2.01
N CYS A 140 -7.83 -11.79 -2.18
CA CYS A 140 -8.92 -11.95 -3.13
C CYS A 140 -8.41 -12.05 -4.57
N HIS A 141 -7.50 -11.18 -5.00
CA HIS A 141 -6.93 -11.26 -6.36
C HIS A 141 -6.08 -12.51 -6.59
N LEU A 142 -5.37 -12.99 -5.56
CA LEU A 142 -4.64 -14.27 -5.66
C LEU A 142 -5.60 -15.45 -5.81
N TYR A 143 -6.69 -15.44 -5.04
CA TYR A 143 -7.73 -16.47 -5.11
C TYR A 143 -8.45 -16.45 -6.46
N GLU A 144 -8.77 -15.26 -6.96
CA GLU A 144 -9.32 -15.08 -8.30
C GLU A 144 -8.34 -15.63 -9.35
N ASN A 145 -7.09 -15.17 -9.34
CA ASN A 145 -6.06 -15.62 -10.27
C ASN A 145 -5.85 -17.15 -10.28
N SER A 146 -5.99 -17.84 -9.15
CA SER A 146 -5.82 -19.30 -9.10
C SER A 146 -7.01 -20.09 -9.62
N ASN A 147 -8.23 -19.58 -9.46
CA ASN A 147 -9.46 -20.31 -9.78
C ASN A 147 -10.15 -19.82 -11.07
N HIS A 148 -9.70 -18.70 -11.64
CA HIS A 148 -10.32 -18.07 -12.81
C HIS A 148 -10.47 -19.02 -14.01
N ASP A 149 -9.40 -19.75 -14.35
CA ASP A 149 -9.41 -20.70 -15.47
C ASP A 149 -10.40 -21.86 -15.27
N GLU A 150 -10.56 -22.32 -14.03
CA GLU A 150 -11.50 -23.39 -13.69
C GLU A 150 -12.95 -22.90 -13.82
N TRP A 151 -13.23 -21.69 -13.33
CA TRP A 151 -14.56 -21.07 -13.46
C TRP A 151 -14.95 -20.87 -14.92
N LEU A 152 -14.02 -20.39 -15.76
CA LEU A 152 -14.24 -20.21 -17.19
C LEU A 152 -14.50 -21.54 -17.93
N ARG A 153 -13.77 -22.61 -17.59
CA ARG A 153 -14.01 -23.93 -18.18
C ARG A 153 -15.42 -24.46 -17.89
N GLY A 154 -15.97 -24.18 -16.71
CA GLY A 154 -17.34 -24.55 -16.36
C GLY A 154 -18.41 -23.81 -17.18
N LEU A 155 -18.07 -22.65 -17.77
CA LEU A 155 -18.95 -21.83 -18.59
C LEU A 155 -18.83 -22.15 -20.09
N THR A 156 -17.72 -22.75 -20.53
CA THR A 156 -17.53 -23.13 -21.94
C THR A 156 -18.22 -24.46 -22.27
N CYS A 157 -19.08 -24.48 -23.30
CA CYS A 157 -19.65 -25.72 -23.82
C CYS A 157 -18.54 -26.63 -24.37
N SER A 158 -18.60 -27.92 -24.04
CA SER A 158 -17.76 -28.94 -24.71
C SER A 158 -18.12 -28.98 -26.19
N CYS A 159 -17.19 -28.63 -27.09
CA CYS A 159 -17.39 -28.89 -28.51
C CYS A 159 -17.37 -30.40 -28.75
N PRO A 160 -18.38 -30.96 -29.45
CA PRO A 160 -18.28 -32.33 -29.93
C PRO A 160 -17.16 -32.39 -30.98
N THR A 161 -16.20 -33.29 -30.76
CA THR A 161 -15.18 -33.68 -31.74
C THR A 161 -15.80 -34.44 -32.91
#